data_AF-A0A7W4XVR0-F1
#
_entry.id   AF-A0A7W4XVR0-F1
#
_cell.length_a   1.000
_cell.length_b   1.000
_cell.length_c   1.000
_cell.angle_alpha   90.00
_cell.angle_beta   90.00
_cell.angle_gamma   90.00
#
_symmetry.space_group_name_H-M   'P 1'
#
loop_
_entity.id
_entity.type
_entity.pdbx_description
1 polymer ?
#
loop_
_entity_poly.entity_id
_entity_poly.type
_entity_poly.pdbx_seq_one_letter_code
_entity_poly.pdbx_strand_id
1 'polypeptide(L)'
;MGPETRTLADYRLRHAQYKADPDLQAAHAVAPWIVTWDDHEVENNYADLVAEEQEPYPTLEEFTARRSAAYQAYYENMPLRTSARPTSADMQLYRRLTWGRLAAFHVLDTRQYRDDQPGGDEFPAAGPERDEPGRSILGEQQETWLLDGLESSAATWDVIGQQVMFHEHDYVPGVDRGFNPDSWDGYTANRQRLLDGFAERRVANPVVLTGDVHKHYAADLARVAADPDSAPVGVELVCTSITSGGDGGDAYPTRDSELRDNPDLKLANDQRGYVVARLDRRELRADFRVLDRVSQPGAPVSTRASFVVEAGRPGLQEA
;
A
#
# COMPACT_ATOMS: atom_id res chain seq x y z
N MET A 1 -4.09 24.84 -6.65
CA MET A 1 -3.33 24.19 -5.58
C MET A 1 -2.86 25.30 -4.63
N GLY A 2 -3.05 25.12 -3.32
CA GLY A 2 -2.46 26.01 -2.31
C GLY A 2 -0.96 25.73 -2.11
N PRO A 3 -0.28 26.47 -1.20
CA PRO A 3 1.10 26.15 -0.84
C PRO A 3 1.22 24.76 -0.22
N GLU A 4 2.47 24.31 -0.05
CA GLU A 4 2.79 23.13 0.74
C GLU A 4 2.19 23.24 2.16
N THR A 5 1.63 22.15 2.68
CA THR A 5 0.96 22.11 3.98
C THR A 5 1.98 21.88 5.10
N ARG A 6 2.06 22.80 6.07
CA ARG A 6 2.98 22.64 7.21
C ARG A 6 2.29 22.82 8.56
N THR A 7 1.29 23.69 8.64
CA THR A 7 0.56 23.97 9.88
C THR A 7 -0.77 23.23 9.93
N LEU A 8 -1.36 23.10 11.13
CA LEU A 8 -2.68 22.48 11.30
C LEU A 8 -3.76 23.18 10.47
N ALA A 9 -3.68 24.50 10.30
CA ALA A 9 -4.61 25.25 9.46
C ALA A 9 -4.47 24.87 7.98
N ASP A 10 -3.23 24.65 7.49
CA ASP A 10 -2.98 24.25 6.12
C ASP A 10 -3.53 22.85 5.85
N TYR A 11 -3.28 21.87 6.74
CA TYR A 11 -3.80 20.51 6.59
C TYR A 11 -5.33 20.46 6.65
N ARG A 12 -5.97 21.21 7.56
CA ARG A 12 -7.43 21.35 7.60
C ARG A 12 -7.99 21.92 6.30
N LEU A 13 -7.35 22.96 5.77
CA LEU A 13 -7.76 23.55 4.50
C LEU A 13 -7.58 22.58 3.34
N ARG A 14 -6.48 21.80 3.32
CA ARG A 14 -6.22 20.77 2.30
C ARG A 14 -7.26 19.66 2.36
N HIS A 15 -7.59 19.14 3.54
CA HIS A 15 -8.67 18.15 3.69
C HIS A 15 -10.01 18.73 3.24
N ALA A 16 -10.34 19.96 3.61
CA ALA A 16 -11.57 20.62 3.18
C ALA A 16 -11.62 20.80 1.66
N GLN A 17 -10.50 21.13 1.02
CA GLN A 17 -10.41 21.25 -0.44
C GLN A 17 -10.75 19.92 -1.12
N TYR A 18 -10.15 18.80 -0.68
CA TYR A 18 -10.41 17.49 -1.28
C TYR A 18 -11.83 17.02 -0.96
N LYS A 19 -12.30 17.17 0.28
CA LYS A 19 -13.65 16.75 0.70
C LYS A 19 -14.77 17.65 0.19
N ALA A 20 -14.45 18.76 -0.47
CA ALA A 20 -15.44 19.57 -1.18
C ALA A 20 -15.87 18.95 -2.52
N ASP A 21 -15.12 17.97 -3.03
CA ASP A 21 -15.45 17.28 -4.27
C ASP A 21 -16.77 16.47 -4.13
N PRO A 22 -17.78 16.72 -5.00
CA PRO A 22 -19.07 16.03 -4.92
C PRO A 22 -19.00 14.51 -5.14
N ASP A 23 -18.08 14.03 -5.97
CA ASP A 23 -17.93 12.60 -6.25
C ASP A 23 -17.32 11.89 -5.04
N LEU A 24 -16.33 12.51 -4.38
CA LEU A 24 -15.78 12.01 -3.12
C LEU A 24 -16.81 12.03 -1.98
N GLN A 25 -17.63 13.08 -1.89
CA GLN A 25 -18.73 13.13 -0.91
C GLN A 25 -19.75 12.01 -1.15
N ALA A 26 -20.12 11.76 -2.41
CA ALA A 26 -21.02 10.68 -2.78
C ALA A 26 -20.43 9.30 -2.40
N ALA A 27 -19.15 9.07 -2.69
CA ALA A 27 -18.46 7.82 -2.36
C ALA A 27 -18.38 7.58 -0.83
N HIS A 28 -18.18 8.64 -0.03
CA HIS A 28 -18.25 8.56 1.44
C HIS A 28 -19.66 8.29 1.97
N ALA A 29 -20.70 8.76 1.28
CA ALA A 29 -22.09 8.62 1.74
C ALA A 29 -22.66 7.21 1.52
N VAL A 30 -22.16 6.45 0.54
CA VAL A 30 -22.75 5.17 0.12
C VAL A 30 -22.22 3.94 0.86
N ALA A 31 -21.08 4.05 1.54
CA ALA A 31 -20.45 2.93 2.25
C ALA A 31 -19.65 3.42 3.46
N PRO A 32 -19.46 2.59 4.51
CA PRO A 32 -18.47 2.86 5.54
C PRO A 32 -17.05 2.67 4.99
N TRP A 33 -16.12 3.52 5.41
CA TRP A 33 -14.72 3.48 4.95
C TRP A 33 -13.81 2.96 6.06
N ILE A 34 -12.95 1.99 5.71
CA ILE A 34 -11.81 1.56 6.52
C ILE A 34 -10.59 2.26 5.96
N VAL A 35 -10.18 3.36 6.58
CA VAL A 35 -9.08 4.19 6.07
C VAL A 35 -7.76 3.89 6.78
N THR A 36 -6.67 4.00 6.03
CA THR A 36 -5.31 4.21 6.53
C THR A 36 -4.67 5.33 5.70
N TRP A 37 -3.55 5.88 6.13
CA TRP A 37 -2.79 6.91 5.40
C TRP A 37 -1.60 6.31 4.66
N ASP A 38 -0.95 7.13 3.86
CA ASP A 38 0.41 6.99 3.37
C ASP A 38 1.23 8.27 3.69
N ASP A 39 2.34 8.47 3.00
CA ASP A 39 3.25 9.62 3.15
C ASP A 39 2.57 10.98 2.94
N HIS A 40 1.82 11.15 1.84
CA HIS A 40 1.26 12.43 1.39
C HIS A 40 0.16 13.01 2.29
N GLU A 41 -0.29 12.28 3.32
CA GLU A 41 -1.05 12.85 4.41
C GLU A 41 -0.22 13.78 5.31
N VAL A 42 1.12 13.68 5.28
CA VAL A 42 2.08 14.51 6.01
C VAL A 42 3.02 15.24 5.04
N GLU A 43 3.95 14.51 4.43
CA GLU A 43 5.01 14.98 3.54
C GLU A 43 5.45 13.79 2.70
N ASN A 44 5.85 14.05 1.46
CA ASN A 44 6.30 13.00 0.55
C ASN A 44 7.40 12.15 1.21
N ASN A 45 7.36 10.84 1.03
CA ASN A 45 8.35 9.85 1.48
C ASN A 45 8.80 9.92 2.96
N TYR A 46 8.03 10.47 3.90
CA TYR A 46 8.50 10.48 5.30
C TYR A 46 8.65 9.07 5.90
N ALA A 47 9.60 8.92 6.83
CA ALA A 47 9.91 7.69 7.54
C ALA A 47 9.99 7.91 9.06
N ASP A 48 8.96 7.49 9.80
CA ASP A 48 8.79 7.86 11.22
C ASP A 48 8.92 9.38 11.44
N LEU A 49 10.01 9.85 12.06
CA LEU A 49 10.32 11.25 12.33
C LEU A 49 11.43 11.80 11.42
N VAL A 50 11.78 11.06 10.37
CA VAL A 50 12.67 11.49 9.29
C VAL A 50 11.81 12.11 8.18
N ALA A 51 12.08 13.37 7.89
CA ALA A 51 11.47 14.13 6.80
C ALA A 51 12.12 13.77 5.46
N GLU A 52 11.47 14.09 4.34
CA GLU A 52 12.14 13.96 3.05
C GLU A 52 13.39 14.83 2.97
N GLU A 53 14.37 14.35 2.20
CA GLU A 53 15.60 15.11 1.93
C GLU A 53 15.26 16.39 1.15
N GLN A 54 15.41 17.53 1.81
CA GLN A 54 15.12 18.85 1.24
C GLN A 54 16.06 19.90 1.80
N GLU A 55 16.18 21.04 1.11
CA GLU A 55 17.02 22.16 1.53
C GLU A 55 16.20 23.44 1.78
N PRO A 56 16.19 24.00 3.01
CA PRO A 56 16.87 23.50 4.21
C PRO A 56 16.17 22.27 4.81
N TYR A 57 16.97 21.33 5.31
CA TYR A 57 16.45 20.14 5.99
C TYR A 57 15.76 20.55 7.30
N PRO A 58 14.52 20.10 7.57
CA PRO A 58 13.79 20.50 8.77
C PRO A 58 14.45 19.91 10.02
N THR A 59 14.41 20.66 11.12
CA THR A 59 14.79 20.11 12.42
C THR A 59 13.77 19.05 12.87
N LEU A 60 14.21 18.14 13.75
CA LEU A 60 13.33 17.14 14.37
C LEU A 60 12.09 17.79 15.02
N GLU A 61 12.25 18.96 15.66
CA GLU A 61 11.14 19.68 16.29
C GLU A 61 10.13 20.18 15.24
N GLU A 62 10.62 20.75 14.14
CA GLU A 62 9.77 21.23 13.04
C GLU A 62 8.99 20.09 12.38
N PHE A 63 9.65 18.97 12.08
CA PHE A 63 8.98 17.83 11.46
C PHE A 63 8.01 17.14 12.42
N THR A 64 8.37 16.99 13.70
CA THR A 64 7.46 16.47 14.74
C THR A 64 6.20 17.33 14.86
N ALA A 65 6.35 18.67 14.81
CA ALA A 65 5.22 19.59 14.82
C ALA A 65 4.34 19.47 13.57
N ARG A 66 4.96 19.29 12.39
CA ARG A 66 4.26 19.05 11.12
C ARG A 66 3.46 17.74 11.15
N ARG A 67 4.06 16.62 11.59
CA ARG A 67 3.38 15.33 11.73
C ARG A 67 2.22 15.39 12.72
N SER A 68 2.42 16.04 13.87
CA SER A 68 1.36 16.28 14.86
C SER A 68 0.17 17.05 14.26
N ALA A 69 0.44 18.12 13.50
CA ALA A 69 -0.58 18.89 12.80
C ALA A 69 -1.33 18.06 11.73
N ALA A 70 -0.60 17.28 10.94
CA ALA A 70 -1.14 16.41 9.90
C ALA A 70 -2.06 15.33 10.50
N TYR A 71 -1.58 14.59 11.51
CA TYR A 71 -2.35 13.52 12.16
C TYR A 71 -3.60 14.05 12.85
N GLN A 72 -3.53 15.24 13.46
CA GLN A 72 -4.71 15.90 14.01
C GLN A 72 -5.73 16.22 12.91
N ALA A 73 -5.30 16.82 11.79
CA ALA A 73 -6.21 17.13 10.70
C ALA A 73 -6.81 15.87 10.04
N TYR A 74 -6.03 14.80 9.91
CA TYR A 74 -6.49 13.50 9.42
C TYR A 74 -7.59 12.94 10.32
N TYR A 75 -7.36 12.88 11.64
CA TYR A 75 -8.36 12.44 12.62
C TYR A 75 -9.66 13.27 12.56
N GLU A 76 -9.56 14.59 12.42
CA GLU A 76 -10.71 15.49 12.32
C GLU A 76 -11.56 15.29 11.07
N ASN A 77 -10.98 14.72 10.01
CA ASN A 77 -11.60 14.60 8.69
C ASN A 77 -11.92 13.15 8.28
N MET A 78 -11.47 12.16 9.05
CA MET A 78 -11.68 10.73 8.77
C MET A 78 -12.66 10.08 9.77
N PRO A 79 -13.44 9.06 9.34
CA PRO A 79 -14.45 8.41 10.18
C PRO A 79 -13.82 7.41 11.17
N LEU A 80 -12.95 7.91 12.05
CA LEU A 80 -12.18 7.09 12.99
C LEU A 80 -12.83 7.05 14.39
N ARG A 81 -12.51 6.00 15.15
CA ARG A 81 -12.94 5.87 16.55
C ARG A 81 -12.06 6.73 17.44
N THR A 82 -12.56 7.06 18.63
CA THR A 82 -11.81 7.84 19.65
C THR A 82 -10.52 7.16 20.10
N SER A 83 -10.36 5.84 19.92
CA SER A 83 -9.12 5.12 20.17
C SER A 83 -7.98 5.53 19.24
N ALA A 84 -8.30 6.11 18.08
CA ALA A 84 -7.33 6.65 17.13
C ALA A 84 -7.14 8.17 17.32
N ARG A 85 -7.57 8.75 18.44
CA ARG A 85 -7.32 10.18 18.71
C ARG A 85 -5.80 10.39 18.86
N PRO A 86 -5.19 11.30 18.08
CA PRO A 86 -3.75 11.54 18.15
C PRO A 86 -3.34 12.10 19.51
N THR A 87 -2.13 11.74 19.93
CA THR A 87 -1.45 12.29 21.12
C THR A 87 -0.07 12.77 20.68
N SER A 88 0.13 14.09 20.63
CA SER A 88 1.33 14.67 20.00
C SER A 88 1.46 14.18 18.54
N ALA A 89 2.65 13.77 18.12
CA ALA A 89 2.93 13.23 16.78
C ALA A 89 2.62 11.72 16.65
N ASP A 90 1.91 11.10 17.60
CA ASP A 90 1.59 9.68 17.57
C ASP A 90 0.08 9.43 17.43
N MET A 91 -0.30 8.42 16.64
CA MET A 91 -1.70 8.04 16.50
C MET A 91 -1.86 6.55 16.15
N GLN A 92 -2.61 5.82 16.98
CA GLN A 92 -2.88 4.41 16.73
C GLN A 92 -3.84 4.25 15.54
N LEU A 93 -3.30 4.03 14.34
CA LEU A 93 -4.10 3.82 13.14
C LEU A 93 -4.20 2.35 12.72
N TYR A 94 -3.11 1.58 12.82
CA TYR A 94 -3.18 0.15 12.50
C TYR A 94 -4.16 -0.57 13.42
N ARG A 95 -4.95 -1.49 12.87
CA ARG A 95 -6.07 -2.13 13.58
C ARG A 95 -6.62 -3.32 12.82
N ARG A 96 -7.39 -4.16 13.53
CA ARG A 96 -8.04 -5.35 12.97
C ARG A 96 -9.54 -5.21 12.97
N LEU A 97 -10.18 -5.60 11.87
CA LEU A 97 -11.64 -5.74 11.77
C LEU A 97 -11.99 -7.15 11.29
N THR A 98 -13.13 -7.66 11.70
CA THR A 98 -13.62 -8.98 11.26
C THR A 98 -15.00 -8.87 10.62
N TRP A 99 -15.19 -9.59 9.53
CA TRP A 99 -16.47 -9.74 8.86
C TRP A 99 -16.97 -11.18 9.03
N GLY A 100 -17.56 -11.43 10.21
CA GLY A 100 -17.93 -12.78 10.63
C GLY A 100 -16.73 -13.73 10.57
N ARG A 101 -16.91 -14.90 9.94
CA ARG A 101 -15.80 -15.83 9.63
C ARG A 101 -15.32 -15.74 8.18
N LEU A 102 -15.80 -14.75 7.42
CA LEU A 102 -15.47 -14.66 6.01
C LEU A 102 -14.09 -14.02 5.83
N ALA A 103 -13.89 -12.83 6.41
CA ALA A 103 -12.63 -12.09 6.28
C ALA A 103 -12.19 -11.47 7.60
N ALA A 104 -10.88 -11.46 7.82
CA ALA A 104 -10.21 -10.60 8.77
C ALA A 104 -9.42 -9.54 7.99
N PHE A 105 -9.60 -8.27 8.34
CA PHE A 105 -8.88 -7.15 7.75
C PHE A 105 -7.82 -6.69 8.73
N HIS A 106 -6.55 -6.87 8.37
CA HIS A 106 -5.38 -6.37 9.09
C HIS A 106 -4.95 -5.07 8.40
N VAL A 107 -5.36 -3.94 8.95
CA VAL A 107 -5.05 -2.62 8.39
C VAL A 107 -3.73 -2.15 8.97
N LEU A 108 -2.74 -1.94 8.11
CA LEU A 108 -1.37 -1.57 8.49
C LEU A 108 -1.14 -0.06 8.40
N ASP A 109 0.02 0.33 8.93
CA ASP A 109 0.61 1.66 8.94
C ASP A 109 2.09 1.46 8.69
N THR A 110 2.52 1.64 7.45
CA THR A 110 3.92 1.44 7.04
C THR A 110 4.70 2.75 7.04
N ARG A 111 4.21 3.81 7.70
CA ARG A 111 4.87 5.12 7.73
C ARG A 111 5.32 5.54 9.12
N GLN A 112 4.44 5.43 10.12
CA GLN A 112 4.74 5.98 11.44
C GLN A 112 5.92 5.29 12.14
N TYR A 113 6.24 4.04 11.78
CA TYR A 113 7.20 3.21 12.53
C TYR A 113 8.35 2.66 11.68
N ARG A 114 8.45 3.08 10.41
CA ARG A 114 9.48 2.59 9.49
C ARG A 114 10.83 3.24 9.78
N ASP A 115 11.91 2.49 9.59
CA ASP A 115 13.24 3.07 9.46
C ASP A 115 13.35 3.89 8.16
N ASP A 116 14.30 4.83 8.11
CA ASP A 116 14.62 5.65 6.94
C ASP A 116 14.97 4.79 5.71
N GLN A 117 14.65 5.26 4.51
CA GLN A 117 14.81 4.53 3.26
C GLN A 117 16.30 4.27 2.94
N PRO A 118 16.65 3.08 2.41
CA PRO A 118 18.04 2.79 2.08
C PRO A 118 18.49 3.59 0.85
N GLY A 119 19.80 3.78 0.69
CA GLY A 119 20.37 4.40 -0.49
C GLY A 119 19.97 5.87 -0.68
N GLY A 120 19.59 6.57 0.39
CA GLY A 120 19.18 7.97 0.34
C GLY A 120 17.88 8.22 -0.44
N ASP A 121 17.03 7.20 -0.52
CA ASP A 121 15.74 7.25 -1.23
C ASP A 121 15.84 7.55 -2.74
N GLU A 122 17.00 7.29 -3.36
CA GLU A 122 17.19 7.45 -4.80
C GLU A 122 16.49 6.32 -5.56
N PHE A 123 15.58 6.67 -6.49
CA PHE A 123 14.88 5.70 -7.34
C PHE A 123 15.44 5.64 -8.78
N PRO A 124 15.76 4.45 -9.33
CA PRO A 124 15.81 3.15 -8.65
C PRO A 124 17.06 3.02 -7.77
N ALA A 125 16.91 2.41 -6.60
CA ALA A 125 18.00 2.15 -5.67
C ALA A 125 18.73 0.84 -6.00
N ALA A 126 19.98 0.73 -5.55
CA ALA A 126 20.78 -0.48 -5.60
C ALA A 126 21.64 -0.58 -4.33
N GLY A 127 22.00 -1.81 -3.92
CA GLY A 127 22.92 -2.06 -2.81
C GLY A 127 22.34 -2.91 -1.68
N PRO A 128 23.20 -3.33 -0.72
CA PRO A 128 22.85 -4.34 0.27
C PRO A 128 22.09 -3.80 1.50
N GLU A 129 21.98 -2.48 1.66
CA GLU A 129 21.36 -1.85 2.84
C GLU A 129 19.89 -2.29 3.03
N ARG A 130 19.18 -2.56 1.93
CA ARG A 130 17.80 -3.08 1.96
C ARG A 130 17.68 -4.44 2.65
N ASP A 131 18.77 -5.21 2.69
CA ASP A 131 18.83 -6.58 3.22
C ASP A 131 19.31 -6.63 4.67
N GLU A 132 19.54 -5.47 5.30
CA GLU A 132 19.97 -5.40 6.69
C GLU A 132 18.93 -6.02 7.64
N PRO A 133 19.29 -7.03 8.45
CA PRO A 133 18.31 -7.79 9.24
C PRO A 133 17.48 -6.96 10.23
N GLY A 134 18.06 -5.85 10.71
CA GLY A 134 17.46 -4.97 11.70
C GLY A 134 16.48 -3.96 11.12
N ARG A 135 16.47 -3.73 9.80
CA ARG A 135 15.60 -2.72 9.20
C ARG A 135 14.14 -3.18 9.21
N SER A 136 13.24 -2.24 9.47
CA SER A 136 11.82 -2.50 9.65
C SER A 136 10.96 -1.41 9.03
N ILE A 137 9.83 -1.83 8.46
CA ILE A 137 8.79 -0.92 7.94
C ILE A 137 7.58 -0.82 8.90
N LEU A 138 7.34 -1.87 9.69
CA LEU A 138 6.22 -1.93 10.64
C LEU A 138 6.64 -1.55 12.07
N GLY A 139 7.93 -1.61 12.38
CA GLY A 139 8.40 -1.69 13.76
C GLY A 139 8.00 -3.01 14.44
N GLU A 140 8.68 -3.32 15.55
CA GLU A 140 8.55 -4.61 16.24
C GLU A 140 7.13 -4.91 16.74
N GLN A 141 6.45 -3.89 17.29
CA GLN A 141 5.14 -4.06 17.92
C GLN A 141 4.05 -4.41 16.91
N GLN A 142 4.02 -3.72 15.76
CA GLN A 142 3.04 -3.97 14.73
C GLN A 142 3.33 -5.25 13.96
N GLU A 143 4.61 -5.58 13.72
CA GLU A 143 5.01 -6.86 13.13
C GLU A 143 4.50 -8.04 13.99
N THR A 144 4.78 -8.00 15.29
CA THR A 144 4.29 -9.01 16.24
C THR A 144 2.77 -9.07 16.25
N TRP A 145 2.10 -7.92 16.35
CA TRP A 145 0.64 -7.83 16.31
C TRP A 145 0.02 -8.45 15.05
N LEU A 146 0.66 -8.28 13.88
CA LEU A 146 0.21 -8.85 12.62
C LEU A 146 0.35 -10.37 12.65
N LEU A 147 1.53 -10.87 13.00
CA LEU A 147 1.83 -12.31 13.04
C LEU A 147 0.92 -13.06 14.04
N ASP A 148 0.71 -12.51 15.23
CA ASP A 148 -0.22 -13.06 16.23
C ASP A 148 -1.67 -13.04 15.73
N GLY A 149 -2.03 -11.99 14.99
CA GLY A 149 -3.34 -11.85 14.36
C GLY A 149 -3.61 -12.91 13.31
N LEU A 150 -2.62 -13.18 12.48
CA LEU A 150 -2.68 -14.20 11.44
C LEU A 150 -2.73 -15.60 12.05
N GLU A 151 -1.96 -15.87 13.10
CA GLU A 151 -1.98 -17.15 13.82
C GLU A 151 -3.34 -17.43 14.49
N SER A 152 -3.97 -16.39 15.04
CA SER A 152 -5.26 -16.49 15.73
C SER A 152 -6.48 -16.36 14.81
N SER A 153 -6.28 -16.06 13.52
CA SER A 153 -7.36 -15.84 12.58
C SER A 153 -8.13 -17.13 12.29
N ALA A 154 -9.47 -17.05 12.35
CA ALA A 154 -10.38 -18.11 11.94
C ALA A 154 -11.20 -17.71 10.70
N ALA A 155 -10.77 -16.66 10.00
CA ALA A 155 -11.39 -16.19 8.78
C ALA A 155 -11.06 -17.10 7.60
N THR A 156 -11.87 -17.04 6.53
CA THR A 156 -11.51 -17.68 5.26
C THR A 156 -10.44 -16.87 4.52
N TRP A 157 -10.46 -15.55 4.67
CA TRP A 157 -9.51 -14.64 4.03
C TRP A 157 -8.85 -13.75 5.08
N ASP A 158 -7.53 -13.75 5.10
CA ASP A 158 -6.74 -12.74 5.80
C ASP A 158 -6.34 -11.65 4.80
N VAL A 159 -7.05 -10.52 4.86
CA VAL A 159 -6.83 -9.38 3.98
C VAL A 159 -5.94 -8.37 4.69
N ILE A 160 -4.79 -8.06 4.12
CA ILE A 160 -3.80 -7.15 4.67
C ILE A 160 -3.88 -5.86 3.85
N GLY A 161 -4.46 -4.81 4.44
CA GLY A 161 -4.58 -3.50 3.80
C GLY A 161 -3.42 -2.61 4.19
N GLN A 162 -2.61 -2.19 3.22
CA GLN A 162 -1.37 -1.43 3.45
C GLN A 162 -1.05 -0.52 2.26
N GLN A 163 0.06 0.21 2.35
CA GLN A 163 0.36 1.37 1.52
C GLN A 163 1.19 1.05 0.28
N VAL A 164 2.39 0.49 0.48
CA VAL A 164 3.47 0.46 -0.52
C VAL A 164 3.71 -0.94 -1.08
N MET A 165 4.24 -1.03 -2.30
CA MET A 165 4.38 -2.31 -3.04
C MET A 165 5.11 -3.40 -2.24
N PHE A 166 4.45 -4.56 -2.05
CA PHE A 166 4.89 -5.67 -1.20
C PHE A 166 5.72 -6.72 -1.96
N HIS A 167 5.27 -7.12 -3.15
CA HIS A 167 5.95 -8.03 -4.06
C HIS A 167 7.39 -7.57 -4.35
N GLU A 168 8.30 -8.48 -4.73
CA GLU A 168 9.65 -8.07 -5.16
C GLU A 168 9.61 -7.57 -6.60
N HIS A 169 9.83 -6.28 -6.82
CA HIS A 169 9.71 -5.69 -8.16
C HIS A 169 11.03 -5.07 -8.62
N ASP A 170 11.54 -5.61 -9.72
CA ASP A 170 12.65 -5.04 -10.46
C ASP A 170 12.15 -3.96 -11.43
N TYR A 171 12.66 -2.76 -11.25
CA TYR A 171 12.35 -1.59 -12.07
C TYR A 171 13.40 -1.34 -13.16
N VAL A 172 14.53 -2.07 -13.15
CA VAL A 172 15.62 -1.90 -14.12
C VAL A 172 15.57 -3.03 -15.15
N PRO A 173 15.40 -2.74 -16.45
CA PRO A 173 15.38 -3.79 -17.45
C PRO A 173 16.73 -4.47 -17.65
N GLY A 174 16.74 -5.80 -17.76
CA GLY A 174 17.90 -6.57 -18.18
C GLY A 174 18.63 -7.29 -17.03
N VAL A 175 19.97 -7.24 -17.04
CA VAL A 175 20.82 -7.96 -16.06
C VAL A 175 21.11 -7.15 -14.81
N ASP A 176 21.03 -5.82 -14.93
CA ASP A 176 21.10 -4.92 -13.79
C ASP A 176 19.74 -4.93 -13.11
N ARG A 177 19.74 -4.87 -11.77
CA ARG A 177 18.51 -4.86 -10.96
C ARG A 177 18.42 -3.57 -10.17
N GLY A 178 17.22 -3.05 -9.99
CA GLY A 178 16.98 -1.89 -9.14
C GLY A 178 15.59 -1.91 -8.54
N PHE A 179 15.46 -1.32 -7.35
CA PHE A 179 14.24 -1.41 -6.56
C PHE A 179 13.73 -0.04 -6.13
N ASN A 180 12.47 0.00 -5.68
CA ASN A 180 11.94 1.17 -4.98
C ASN A 180 12.36 1.14 -3.50
N PRO A 181 13.26 2.03 -3.04
CA PRO A 181 13.70 2.06 -1.64
C PRO A 181 12.57 2.42 -0.67
N ASP A 182 11.51 3.07 -1.16
CA ASP A 182 10.35 3.45 -0.35
C ASP A 182 9.32 2.32 -0.19
N SER A 183 9.42 1.25 -0.99
CA SER A 183 8.55 0.06 -0.94
C SER A 183 9.12 -1.05 -0.04
N TRP A 184 8.43 -2.20 0.05
CA TRP A 184 8.94 -3.36 0.80
C TRP A 184 10.24 -3.95 0.25
N ASP A 185 10.59 -3.66 -1.01
CA ASP A 185 11.93 -3.96 -1.55
C ASP A 185 13.05 -3.19 -0.87
N GLY A 186 12.73 -2.05 -0.24
CA GLY A 186 13.65 -1.37 0.65
C GLY A 186 13.85 -2.10 1.98
N TYR A 187 13.02 -3.08 2.36
CA TYR A 187 13.01 -3.69 3.70
C TYR A 187 12.88 -5.22 3.59
N THR A 188 13.73 -5.83 2.75
CA THR A 188 13.58 -7.24 2.34
C THR A 188 13.63 -8.20 3.53
N ALA A 189 14.45 -7.91 4.54
CA ALA A 189 14.50 -8.70 5.77
C ALA A 189 13.16 -8.67 6.53
N ASN A 190 12.51 -7.51 6.63
CA ASN A 190 11.19 -7.41 7.25
C ASN A 190 10.12 -8.13 6.41
N ARG A 191 10.15 -7.96 5.08
CA ARG A 191 9.26 -8.67 4.15
C ARG A 191 9.38 -10.18 4.31
N GLN A 192 10.61 -10.69 4.36
CA GLN A 192 10.89 -12.12 4.47
C GLN A 192 10.31 -12.70 5.76
N ARG A 193 10.43 -12.00 6.90
CA ARG A 193 9.80 -12.44 8.17
C ARG A 193 8.28 -12.57 8.05
N LEU A 194 7.61 -11.71 7.27
CA LEU A 194 6.17 -11.82 7.02
C LEU A 194 5.84 -12.98 6.07
N LEU A 195 6.58 -13.14 4.97
CA LEU A 195 6.39 -14.26 4.03
C LEU A 195 6.60 -15.62 4.71
N ASP A 196 7.65 -15.74 5.53
CA ASP A 196 7.86 -16.92 6.38
C ASP A 196 6.74 -17.08 7.41
N GLY A 197 6.31 -15.97 8.03
CA GLY A 197 5.17 -15.96 8.94
C GLY A 197 3.89 -16.49 8.31
N PHE A 198 3.60 -16.15 7.04
CA PHE A 198 2.45 -16.67 6.30
C PHE A 198 2.54 -18.18 6.12
N ALA A 199 3.71 -18.67 5.70
CA ALA A 199 3.95 -20.08 5.45
C ALA A 199 3.92 -20.92 6.73
N GLU A 200 4.61 -20.49 7.78
CA GLU A 200 4.76 -21.22 9.04
C GLU A 200 3.45 -21.32 9.82
N ARG A 201 2.65 -20.25 9.81
CA ARG A 201 1.31 -20.22 10.46
C ARG A 201 0.22 -20.85 9.60
N ARG A 202 0.53 -21.23 8.35
CA ARG A 202 -0.43 -21.75 7.36
C ARG A 202 -1.63 -20.81 7.19
N VAL A 203 -1.34 -19.52 7.03
CA VAL A 203 -2.37 -18.48 6.93
C VAL A 203 -3.35 -18.81 5.81
N ALA A 204 -4.64 -18.69 6.10
CA ALA A 204 -5.70 -19.00 5.17
C ALA A 204 -5.86 -17.85 4.16
N ASN A 205 -5.35 -18.06 2.95
CA ASN A 205 -5.54 -17.18 1.80
C ASN A 205 -5.15 -15.71 2.06
N PRO A 206 -3.87 -15.43 2.34
CA PRO A 206 -3.42 -14.06 2.54
C PRO A 206 -3.52 -13.25 1.24
N VAL A 207 -4.16 -12.09 1.33
CA VAL A 207 -4.35 -11.15 0.21
C VAL A 207 -3.86 -9.78 0.65
N VAL A 208 -2.81 -9.29 0.02
CA VAL A 208 -2.26 -7.95 0.26
C VAL A 208 -2.95 -6.95 -0.68
N LEU A 209 -3.47 -5.86 -0.13
CA LEU A 209 -4.04 -4.74 -0.88
C LEU A 209 -3.10 -3.55 -0.73
N THR A 210 -2.79 -2.91 -1.87
CA THR A 210 -1.70 -1.92 -1.96
C THR A 210 -2.10 -0.71 -2.80
N GLY A 211 -1.48 0.44 -2.56
CA GLY A 211 -1.62 1.67 -3.33
C GLY A 211 -0.26 2.22 -3.78
N ASP A 212 0.01 3.49 -3.45
CA ASP A 212 1.28 4.22 -3.65
C ASP A 212 1.72 4.42 -5.11
N VAL A 213 2.10 3.35 -5.82
CA VAL A 213 2.86 3.37 -7.08
C VAL A 213 2.10 3.88 -8.32
N HIS A 214 0.88 4.41 -8.13
CA HIS A 214 0.02 5.01 -9.16
C HIS A 214 -0.33 4.11 -10.35
N LYS A 215 -0.09 2.80 -10.25
CA LYS A 215 -0.35 1.81 -11.30
C LYS A 215 -1.13 0.63 -10.73
N HIS A 216 -1.82 -0.06 -11.62
CA HIS A 216 -2.35 -1.38 -11.32
C HIS A 216 -1.29 -2.45 -11.56
N TYR A 217 -1.02 -3.20 -10.50
CA TYR A 217 -0.26 -4.44 -10.54
C TYR A 217 -1.05 -5.57 -9.88
N ALA A 218 -0.83 -6.79 -10.33
CA ALA A 218 -1.35 -7.99 -9.68
C ALA A 218 -0.26 -9.05 -9.72
N ALA A 219 0.13 -9.56 -8.56
CA ALA A 219 1.25 -10.49 -8.45
C ALA A 219 0.94 -11.65 -7.51
N ASP A 220 1.55 -12.80 -7.80
CA ASP A 220 1.68 -13.86 -6.81
C ASP A 220 2.80 -13.49 -5.82
N LEU A 221 2.64 -13.88 -4.55
CA LEU A 221 3.67 -13.66 -3.54
C LEU A 221 4.43 -14.96 -3.31
N ALA A 222 5.59 -15.10 -3.94
CA ALA A 222 6.52 -16.19 -3.68
C ALA A 222 7.04 -16.13 -2.24
N ARG A 223 7.22 -17.30 -1.59
CA ARG A 223 7.81 -17.34 -0.24
C ARG A 223 9.27 -16.88 -0.24
N VAL A 224 10.00 -17.31 -1.26
CA VAL A 224 11.39 -16.93 -1.52
C VAL A 224 11.36 -16.18 -2.83
N ALA A 225 11.55 -14.86 -2.76
CA ALA A 225 11.51 -14.02 -3.94
C ALA A 225 12.61 -14.39 -4.94
N ALA A 226 12.32 -14.23 -6.23
CA ALA A 226 13.18 -14.59 -7.36
C ALA A 226 13.59 -16.09 -7.46
N ASP A 227 13.00 -16.98 -6.64
CA ASP A 227 13.08 -18.43 -6.84
C ASP A 227 11.87 -18.90 -7.66
N PRO A 228 12.05 -19.30 -8.93
CA PRO A 228 10.95 -19.68 -9.82
C PRO A 228 10.24 -20.98 -9.40
N ASP A 229 10.86 -21.78 -8.52
CA ASP A 229 10.26 -22.99 -7.98
C ASP A 229 9.51 -22.73 -6.65
N SER A 230 9.57 -21.49 -6.14
CA SER A 230 8.89 -21.11 -4.90
C SER A 230 7.38 -21.03 -5.10
N ALA A 231 6.64 -21.86 -4.38
CA ALA A 231 5.19 -21.82 -4.43
C ALA A 231 4.66 -20.47 -3.87
N PRO A 232 3.61 -19.89 -4.49
CA PRO A 232 2.95 -18.72 -3.93
C PRO A 232 2.42 -19.01 -2.53
N VAL A 233 2.62 -18.07 -1.61
CA VAL A 233 2.04 -18.08 -0.25
C VAL A 233 0.86 -17.15 -0.12
N GLY A 234 0.67 -16.24 -1.08
CA GLY A 234 -0.41 -15.25 -1.12
C GLY A 234 -0.47 -14.55 -2.46
N VAL A 235 -1.26 -13.48 -2.52
CA VAL A 235 -1.33 -12.59 -3.69
C VAL A 235 -1.28 -11.14 -3.24
N GLU A 236 -0.83 -10.27 -4.14
CA GLU A 236 -0.93 -8.83 -3.99
C GLU A 236 -1.79 -8.22 -5.10
N LEU A 237 -2.70 -7.34 -4.70
CA LEU A 237 -3.57 -6.55 -5.57
C LEU A 237 -3.22 -5.08 -5.39
N VAL A 238 -2.42 -4.54 -6.31
CA VAL A 238 -2.01 -3.14 -6.29
C VAL A 238 -3.04 -2.30 -7.04
N CYS A 239 -3.65 -1.38 -6.32
CA CYS A 239 -4.62 -0.45 -6.84
C CYS A 239 -3.90 0.77 -7.43
N THR A 240 -4.25 1.13 -8.66
CA THR A 240 -3.85 2.40 -9.26
C THR A 240 -4.37 3.58 -8.45
N SER A 241 -3.89 4.77 -8.79
CA SER A 241 -4.37 6.02 -8.22
C SER A 241 -5.76 6.40 -8.75
N ILE A 242 -6.51 7.14 -7.93
CA ILE A 242 -7.77 7.78 -8.38
C ILE A 242 -7.45 8.85 -9.44
N THR A 243 -6.40 9.65 -9.24
CA THR A 243 -6.00 10.72 -10.20
C THR A 243 -4.49 10.98 -10.34
N SER A 244 -3.67 10.63 -9.35
CA SER A 244 -2.22 10.92 -9.38
C SER A 244 -1.55 10.32 -10.63
N GLY A 245 -0.64 11.06 -11.26
CA GLY A 245 -0.03 10.68 -12.55
C GLY A 245 -0.83 11.09 -13.80
N GLY A 246 -2.07 11.60 -13.65
CA GLY A 246 -2.88 12.08 -14.77
C GLY A 246 -3.56 10.94 -15.54
N ASP A 247 -3.81 11.11 -16.83
CA ASP A 247 -4.62 10.15 -17.62
C ASP A 247 -3.98 8.76 -17.72
N GLY A 248 -2.64 8.72 -17.81
CA GLY A 248 -1.88 7.49 -17.97
C GLY A 248 -2.23 6.72 -19.25
N GLY A 249 -2.12 5.39 -19.22
CA GLY A 249 -2.41 4.56 -20.38
C GLY A 249 -2.27 3.06 -20.17
N ASP A 250 -2.81 2.29 -21.11
CA ASP A 250 -2.68 0.82 -21.07
C ASP A 250 -1.27 0.33 -21.41
N ALA A 251 -0.51 1.13 -22.15
CA ALA A 251 0.89 0.89 -22.47
C ALA A 251 1.74 2.05 -21.97
N TYR A 252 2.90 1.73 -21.40
CA TYR A 252 3.92 2.67 -20.98
C TYR A 252 5.31 2.05 -21.24
N PRO A 253 6.38 2.86 -21.34
CA PRO A 253 7.66 2.41 -21.90
C PRO A 253 8.27 1.17 -21.24
N THR A 254 8.12 1.00 -19.93
CA THR A 254 8.72 -0.10 -19.14
C THR A 254 7.79 -1.29 -18.93
N ARG A 255 6.54 -1.25 -19.39
CA ARG A 255 5.52 -2.27 -19.09
C ARG A 255 5.97 -3.68 -19.46
N ASP A 256 6.45 -3.85 -20.69
CA ASP A 256 6.78 -5.18 -21.21
C ASP A 256 8.07 -5.73 -20.58
N SER A 257 9.00 -4.86 -20.17
CA SER A 257 10.16 -5.30 -19.37
C SER A 257 9.76 -5.65 -17.95
N GLU A 258 8.88 -4.87 -17.30
CA GLU A 258 8.38 -5.18 -15.95
C GLU A 258 7.71 -6.56 -15.92
N LEU A 259 6.82 -6.86 -16.88
CA LEU A 259 6.17 -8.17 -16.98
C LEU A 259 7.12 -9.34 -17.30
N ARG A 260 8.20 -9.07 -18.03
CA ARG A 260 9.17 -10.10 -18.41
C ARG A 260 10.17 -10.39 -17.29
N ASP A 261 10.63 -9.34 -16.62
CA ASP A 261 11.73 -9.39 -15.67
C ASP A 261 11.22 -9.69 -14.24
N ASN A 262 9.89 -9.60 -14.02
CA ASN A 262 9.19 -10.00 -12.80
C ASN A 262 8.19 -11.14 -13.07
N PRO A 263 8.60 -12.42 -13.02
CA PRO A 263 7.78 -13.54 -13.48
C PRO A 263 6.50 -13.80 -12.67
N ASP A 264 6.44 -13.34 -11.42
CA ASP A 264 5.26 -13.44 -10.56
C ASP A 264 4.20 -12.36 -10.86
N LEU A 265 4.55 -11.32 -11.65
CA LEU A 265 3.69 -10.22 -12.03
C LEU A 265 2.78 -10.58 -13.21
N LYS A 266 1.46 -10.52 -13.01
CA LYS A 266 0.44 -10.93 -13.99
C LYS A 266 -0.32 -9.77 -14.61
N LEU A 267 -0.28 -8.60 -13.98
CA LEU A 267 -0.86 -7.37 -14.51
C LEU A 267 0.11 -6.22 -14.31
N ALA A 268 0.17 -5.35 -15.31
CA ALA A 268 0.86 -4.07 -15.31
C ALA A 268 0.05 -3.09 -16.18
N ASN A 269 -0.53 -2.06 -15.57
CA ASN A 269 -1.38 -1.07 -16.25
C ASN A 269 -1.29 0.30 -15.55
N ASP A 270 -1.21 1.37 -16.34
CA ASP A 270 -1.03 2.75 -15.86
C ASP A 270 -2.28 3.61 -16.12
N GLN A 271 -3.48 3.01 -16.16
CA GLN A 271 -4.72 3.79 -16.17
C GLN A 271 -5.18 4.06 -14.74
N ARG A 272 -5.95 5.15 -14.56
CA ARG A 272 -6.54 5.53 -13.25
C ARG A 272 -7.82 4.75 -12.97
N GLY A 273 -8.17 4.62 -11.70
CA GLY A 273 -9.37 3.88 -11.29
C GLY A 273 -9.25 3.24 -9.92
N TYR A 274 -9.79 2.03 -9.76
CA TYR A 274 -9.92 1.35 -8.48
C TYR A 274 -10.08 -0.17 -8.64
N VAL A 275 -9.84 -0.94 -7.58
CA VAL A 275 -10.13 -2.39 -7.56
C VAL A 275 -11.48 -2.66 -6.91
N VAL A 276 -12.28 -3.53 -7.51
CA VAL A 276 -13.49 -4.10 -6.88
C VAL A 276 -13.22 -5.55 -6.54
N ALA A 277 -13.12 -5.87 -5.25
CA ALA A 277 -12.99 -7.23 -4.76
C ALA A 277 -14.35 -7.79 -4.31
N ARG A 278 -14.68 -9.00 -4.74
CA ARG A 278 -15.84 -9.78 -4.29
C ARG A 278 -15.32 -11.09 -3.73
N LEU A 279 -15.62 -11.37 -2.47
CA LEU A 279 -15.14 -12.57 -1.81
C LEU A 279 -16.29 -13.36 -1.16
N ASP A 280 -16.20 -14.68 -1.26
CA ASP A 280 -17.05 -15.63 -0.54
C ASP A 280 -16.18 -16.74 0.10
N ARG A 281 -16.77 -17.87 0.52
CA ARG A 281 -15.99 -18.94 1.19
C ARG A 281 -15.12 -19.77 0.25
N ARG A 282 -15.26 -19.59 -1.06
CA ARG A 282 -14.66 -20.43 -2.10
C ARG A 282 -13.67 -19.64 -2.92
N GLU A 283 -13.94 -18.37 -3.17
CA GLU A 283 -13.06 -17.54 -4.00
C GLU A 283 -13.10 -16.05 -3.62
N LEU A 284 -12.03 -15.36 -4.01
CA LEU A 284 -11.97 -13.91 -4.13
C LEU A 284 -11.77 -13.56 -5.60
N ARG A 285 -12.66 -12.76 -6.17
CA ARG A 285 -12.54 -12.16 -7.49
C ARG A 285 -12.17 -10.68 -7.36
N ALA A 286 -11.13 -10.24 -8.06
CA ALA A 286 -10.69 -8.86 -8.13
C ALA A 286 -10.84 -8.33 -9.56
N ASP A 287 -11.68 -7.31 -9.74
CA ASP A 287 -11.86 -6.60 -11.01
C ASP A 287 -11.11 -5.27 -10.97
N PHE A 288 -10.14 -5.08 -11.87
CA PHE A 288 -9.32 -3.88 -11.99
C PHE A 288 -10.06 -2.87 -12.88
N ARG A 289 -10.67 -1.86 -12.25
CA ARG A 289 -11.53 -0.89 -12.90
C ARG A 289 -10.72 0.31 -13.35
N VAL A 290 -10.83 0.69 -14.62
CA VAL A 290 -10.02 1.75 -15.21
C VAL A 290 -10.86 2.80 -15.94
N LEU A 291 -10.30 3.99 -16.06
CA LEU A 291 -10.78 5.09 -16.89
C LEU A 291 -9.69 5.43 -17.91
N ASP A 292 -10.09 5.80 -19.12
CA ASP A 292 -9.14 6.23 -20.17
C ASP A 292 -8.57 7.64 -19.93
N ARG A 293 -9.22 8.43 -19.06
CA ARG A 293 -8.79 9.77 -18.67
C ARG A 293 -9.42 10.20 -17.35
N VAL A 294 -8.73 11.09 -16.65
CA VAL A 294 -9.19 11.82 -15.46
C VAL A 294 -9.02 13.33 -15.61
N SER A 295 -8.31 13.79 -16.64
CA SER A 295 -8.12 15.20 -17.00
C SER A 295 -9.43 15.91 -17.38
N GLN A 296 -10.47 15.13 -17.69
CA GLN A 296 -11.81 15.63 -18.02
C GLN A 296 -12.88 14.75 -17.38
N PRO A 297 -13.98 15.34 -16.87
CA PRO A 297 -15.09 14.57 -16.31
C PRO A 297 -15.76 13.62 -17.32
N GLY A 298 -16.48 12.63 -16.80
CA GLY A 298 -17.39 11.78 -17.57
C GLY A 298 -16.74 10.68 -18.40
N ALA A 299 -15.48 10.32 -18.11
CA ALA A 299 -14.89 9.13 -18.70
C ALA A 299 -15.60 7.86 -18.19
N PRO A 300 -15.97 6.92 -19.08
CA PRO A 300 -16.62 5.69 -18.66
C PRO A 300 -15.63 4.78 -17.95
N VAL A 301 -16.12 4.04 -16.95
CA VAL A 301 -15.34 3.01 -16.26
C VAL A 301 -15.47 1.67 -16.97
N SER A 302 -14.36 0.98 -17.21
CA SER A 302 -14.31 -0.38 -17.77
C SER A 302 -13.56 -1.34 -16.83
N THR A 303 -13.64 -2.65 -17.06
CA THR A 303 -12.75 -3.62 -16.38
C THR A 303 -11.58 -3.90 -17.31
N ARG A 304 -10.35 -3.64 -16.85
CA ARG A 304 -9.15 -3.92 -17.63
C ARG A 304 -8.70 -5.38 -17.53
N ALA A 305 -8.81 -5.95 -16.33
CA ALA A 305 -8.45 -7.31 -16.02
C ALA A 305 -9.28 -7.80 -14.84
N SER A 306 -9.50 -9.11 -14.78
CA SER A 306 -10.16 -9.78 -13.66
C SER A 306 -9.32 -10.98 -13.25
N PHE A 307 -9.07 -11.12 -11.95
CA PHE A 307 -8.38 -12.29 -11.39
C PHE A 307 -9.24 -12.96 -10.33
N VAL A 308 -9.06 -14.26 -10.17
CA VAL A 308 -9.65 -15.10 -9.12
C VAL A 308 -8.54 -15.73 -8.30
N VAL A 309 -8.73 -15.76 -6.98
CA VAL A 309 -7.99 -16.60 -6.05
C VAL A 309 -8.97 -17.60 -5.46
N GLU A 310 -8.65 -18.88 -5.55
CA GLU A 310 -9.46 -19.94 -4.95
C GLU A 310 -9.01 -20.18 -3.50
N ALA A 311 -9.97 -20.30 -2.58
CA ALA A 311 -9.67 -20.59 -1.18
C ALA A 311 -8.93 -21.94 -1.05
N GLY A 312 -7.79 -21.93 -0.37
CA GLY A 312 -6.87 -23.05 -0.19
C GLY A 312 -5.84 -23.21 -1.31
N ARG A 313 -5.88 -22.38 -2.35
CA ARG A 313 -4.95 -22.42 -3.48
C ARG A 313 -4.38 -21.02 -3.72
N PRO A 314 -3.24 -20.69 -3.08
CA PRO A 314 -2.61 -19.38 -3.26
C PRO A 314 -2.18 -19.19 -4.71
N GLY A 315 -2.35 -17.98 -5.22
CA GLY A 315 -2.03 -17.58 -6.59
C GLY A 315 -3.24 -17.10 -7.40
N LEU A 316 -3.00 -16.10 -8.22
CA LEU A 316 -3.97 -15.48 -9.12
C LEU A 316 -4.23 -16.35 -10.36
N GLN A 317 -5.50 -16.46 -10.75
CA GLN A 317 -5.95 -17.09 -11.99
C GLN A 317 -6.73 -16.05 -12.80
N GLU A 318 -6.60 -16.03 -14.12
CA GLU A 318 -7.48 -15.19 -14.94
C GLU A 318 -8.95 -15.65 -14.79
N ALA A 319 -9.87 -14.69 -14.65
CA ALA A 319 -11.29 -14.91 -14.36
C ALA A 319 -12.17 -15.17 -15.59
#